data_AF-B2RKP8-F1
#
_entry.id   AF-B2RKP8-F1
#
_cell.length_a   1.000
_cell.length_b   1.000
_cell.length_c   1.000
_cell.angle_alpha   90.00
_cell.angle_beta   90.00
_cell.angle_gamma   90.00
#
_symmetry.space_group_name_H-M   'P 1'
#
loop_
_entity.id
_entity.type
_entity.pdbx_description
1 polymer ?
#
loop_
_entity_poly.entity_id
_entity_poly.type
_entity_poly.pdbx_seq_one_letter_code
_entity_poly.pdbx_strand_id
1 'polypeptide(L)'
;MSKKNQSNRLTTQQKESKGVVGIFGEEAKIHDMTVGEVSHLAVEKLQEEFPLLEFRYKTSIKKEEINEALKKIDPELGQTLFVPNSSIIPDGGIVEVKDDNGNGE
;
A
#
# COMPACT_ATOMS: atom_id res chain seq x y z
N MET A 1 20.96 -9.91 -33.35
CA MET A 1 19.81 -8.96 -33.32
C MET A 1 18.51 -9.54 -32.72
N SER A 2 18.44 -10.83 -32.33
CA SER A 2 17.17 -11.43 -31.84
C SER A 2 16.78 -11.18 -30.37
N LYS A 3 17.70 -10.77 -29.49
CA LYS A 3 17.39 -10.60 -28.06
C LYS A 3 16.51 -9.38 -27.75
N LYS A 4 16.63 -8.29 -28.53
CA LYS A 4 15.98 -7.00 -28.22
C LYS A 4 14.46 -7.01 -28.42
N ASN A 5 13.97 -7.75 -29.42
CA ASN A 5 12.54 -7.85 -29.71
C ASN A 5 11.79 -8.75 -28.72
N GLN A 6 12.47 -9.73 -28.11
CA GLN A 6 11.86 -10.61 -27.11
C GLN A 6 11.58 -9.86 -25.80
N SER A 7 12.54 -9.05 -25.33
CA SER A 7 12.38 -8.23 -24.12
C SER A 7 11.26 -7.22 -24.26
N ASN A 8 11.12 -6.56 -25.41
CA ASN A 8 10.04 -5.62 -25.66
C ASN A 8 8.67 -6.32 -25.65
N ARG A 9 8.54 -7.48 -26.30
CA ARG A 9 7.29 -8.26 -26.32
C ARG A 9 6.88 -8.72 -24.92
N LEU A 10 7.82 -9.25 -24.13
CA LEU A 10 7.59 -9.66 -22.75
C LEU A 10 7.14 -8.48 -21.87
N THR A 11 7.79 -7.32 -22.02
CA THR A 11 7.44 -6.10 -21.27
C THR A 11 6.04 -5.62 -21.62
N THR A 12 5.64 -5.65 -22.89
CA THR A 12 4.28 -5.29 -23.33
C THR A 12 3.24 -6.25 -22.76
N GLN A 13 3.47 -7.57 -22.86
CA GLN A 13 2.58 -8.59 -22.28
C GLN A 13 2.45 -8.47 -20.76
N GLN A 14 3.53 -8.11 -20.07
CA GLN A 14 3.53 -7.94 -18.62
C GLN A 14 2.80 -6.66 -18.18
N LYS A 15 2.83 -5.61 -18.99
CA LYS A 15 2.02 -4.40 -18.79
C LYS A 15 0.53 -4.66 -19.08
N GLU A 16 0.22 -5.41 -20.14
CA GLU A 16 -1.15 -5.81 -20.50
C GLU A 16 -1.80 -6.70 -19.43
N SER A 17 -1.03 -7.60 -18.82
CA SER A 17 -1.46 -8.44 -17.70
C SER A 17 -1.53 -7.70 -16.35
N LYS A 18 -1.41 -6.36 -16.35
CA LYS A 18 -1.36 -5.51 -15.15
C LYS A 18 -0.31 -5.98 -14.14
N GLY A 19 0.84 -6.43 -14.64
CA GLY A 19 1.96 -6.88 -13.82
C GLY A 19 1.67 -8.20 -13.11
N VAL A 20 1.70 -8.18 -11.79
CA VAL A 20 1.52 -9.38 -10.95
C VAL A 20 0.10 -9.93 -10.95
N VAL A 21 -0.89 -9.08 -11.27
CA VAL A 21 -2.32 -9.45 -11.26
C VAL A 21 -2.64 -10.58 -12.26
N GLY A 22 -1.92 -10.65 -13.38
CA GLY A 22 -2.05 -11.76 -14.33
C GLY A 22 -1.30 -13.04 -13.97
N ILE A 23 -0.41 -13.00 -12.96
CA ILE A 23 0.39 -14.14 -12.48
C ILE A 23 -0.32 -14.84 -11.33
N PHE A 24 -1.07 -14.09 -10.51
CA PHE A 24 -1.82 -14.66 -9.39
C PHE A 24 -2.93 -15.60 -9.86
N GLY A 25 -2.95 -16.79 -9.27
CA GLY A 25 -4.07 -17.72 -9.37
C GLY A 25 -5.34 -17.11 -8.78
N GLU A 26 -6.48 -17.68 -9.13
CA GLU A 26 -7.80 -17.17 -8.74
C GLU A 26 -7.97 -17.06 -7.22
N GLU A 27 -7.41 -18.02 -6.47
CA GLU A 27 -7.39 -17.99 -5.00
C GLU A 27 -6.66 -16.78 -4.42
N ALA A 28 -5.52 -16.38 -5.00
CA ALA A 28 -4.76 -15.23 -4.51
C ALA A 28 -5.47 -13.91 -4.82
N LYS A 29 -6.23 -13.84 -5.93
CA LYS A 29 -7.10 -12.69 -6.24
C LYS A 29 -8.27 -12.59 -5.27
N ILE A 30 -8.89 -13.72 -4.94
CA ILE A 30 -9.96 -13.77 -3.94
C ILE A 30 -9.41 -13.34 -2.58
N HIS A 31 -8.24 -13.84 -2.18
CA HIS A 31 -7.60 -13.42 -0.94
C HIS A 31 -7.38 -11.90 -0.89
N ASP A 32 -6.79 -11.32 -1.94
CA ASP A 32 -6.56 -9.87 -2.07
C ASP A 32 -7.86 -9.06 -1.93
N MET A 33 -8.94 -9.48 -2.60
CA MET A 33 -10.26 -8.85 -2.47
C MET A 33 -10.84 -8.98 -1.06
N THR A 34 -10.76 -10.19 -0.47
CA THR A 34 -11.36 -10.45 0.86
C THR A 34 -10.67 -9.66 1.96
N VAL A 35 -9.35 -9.49 1.91
CA VAL A 35 -8.63 -8.76 2.97
C VAL A 35 -8.93 -7.26 2.91
N GLY A 36 -9.01 -6.66 1.72
CA GLY A 36 -9.41 -5.25 1.58
C GLY A 36 -10.84 -4.98 2.06
N GLU A 37 -11.79 -5.86 1.73
CA GLU A 37 -13.19 -5.77 2.19
C GLU A 37 -13.30 -5.92 3.72
N VAL A 38 -12.52 -6.83 4.32
CA VAL A 38 -12.48 -7.01 5.78
C VAL A 38 -11.92 -5.76 6.46
N SER A 39 -10.90 -5.12 5.90
CA SER A 39 -10.37 -3.86 6.45
C SER A 39 -11.40 -2.73 6.42
N HIS A 40 -12.20 -2.62 5.35
CA HIS A 40 -13.30 -1.65 5.30
C HIS A 40 -14.36 -1.92 6.36
N LEU A 41 -14.77 -3.19 6.52
CA LEU A 41 -15.75 -3.57 7.54
C LEU A 41 -15.23 -3.31 8.96
N ALA A 42 -13.93 -3.51 9.19
CA ALA A 42 -13.30 -3.21 10.47
C ALA A 42 -13.37 -1.70 10.79
N VAL A 43 -13.13 -0.82 9.81
CA VAL A 43 -13.26 0.63 10.00
C VAL A 43 -14.69 1.03 10.34
N GLU A 44 -15.68 0.47 9.63
CA GLU A 44 -17.09 0.74 9.92
C GLU A 44 -17.45 0.33 11.34
N LYS A 45 -17.02 -0.86 11.78
CA LYS A 45 -17.26 -1.34 13.15
C LYS A 45 -16.56 -0.48 14.20
N LEU A 46 -15.34 -0.04 13.95
CA LEU A 46 -14.61 0.85 14.84
C LEU A 46 -15.29 2.22 14.97
N GLN A 47 -15.85 2.76 13.88
CA GLN A 47 -16.61 4.01 13.91
C GLN A 47 -17.93 3.88 14.67
N GLU A 48 -18.60 2.72 14.58
CA GLU A 48 -19.80 2.42 15.37
C GLU A 48 -19.49 2.30 16.87
N GLU A 49 -18.40 1.61 17.23
CA GLU A 49 -18.00 1.38 18.63
C GLU A 49 -17.39 2.62 19.29
N PHE A 50 -16.66 3.43 18.53
CA PHE A 50 -15.94 4.61 19.02
C PHE A 50 -16.31 5.87 18.21
N PRO A 51 -17.54 6.39 18.34
CA PRO A 51 -18.03 7.50 17.51
C PRO A 51 -17.33 8.84 17.77
N LEU A 52 -16.53 8.94 18.85
CA LEU A 52 -15.75 10.13 19.20
C LEU A 52 -14.34 10.10 18.58
N LEU A 53 -13.90 8.97 18.02
CA LEU A 53 -12.60 8.81 17.38
C LEU A 53 -12.72 8.94 15.86
N GLU A 54 -11.73 9.56 15.24
CA GLU A 54 -11.67 9.72 13.79
C GLU A 54 -10.79 8.60 13.20
N PHE A 55 -11.44 7.66 12.49
CA PHE A 55 -10.74 6.59 11.76
C PHE A 55 -10.60 6.94 10.28
N ARG A 56 -9.48 6.56 9.69
CA ARG A 56 -9.19 6.74 8.27
C ARG A 56 -8.64 5.46 7.65
N TYR A 57 -9.08 5.17 6.43
CA TYR A 57 -8.50 4.14 5.59
C TYR A 57 -7.58 4.73 4.51
N LYS A 58 -6.40 4.15 4.34
CA LYS A 58 -5.44 4.47 3.27
C LYS A 58 -5.13 3.21 2.47
N THR A 59 -5.13 3.35 1.14
CA THR A 59 -4.76 2.27 0.22
C THR A 59 -3.25 2.18 -0.02
N SER A 60 -2.50 3.22 0.33
CA SER A 60 -1.06 3.25 0.10
C SER A 60 -0.36 4.18 1.07
N ILE A 61 0.92 3.90 1.28
CA ILE A 61 1.85 4.74 2.04
C ILE A 61 3.05 5.09 1.17
N LYS A 62 3.47 6.35 1.19
CA LYS A 62 4.66 6.78 0.43
C LYS A 62 5.91 6.40 1.20
N LYS A 63 6.98 6.01 0.49
CA LYS A 63 8.28 5.77 1.16
C LYS A 63 8.85 7.03 1.82
N GLU A 64 8.50 8.20 1.31
CA GLU A 64 8.84 9.49 1.92
C GLU A 64 8.29 9.60 3.34
N GLU A 65 7.01 9.27 3.53
CA GLU A 65 6.33 9.26 4.84
C GLU A 65 7.01 8.31 5.83
N ILE A 66 7.40 7.12 5.36
CA ILE A 66 8.16 6.15 6.17
C ILE A 66 9.53 6.71 6.57
N ASN A 67 10.24 7.32 5.62
CA ASN A 67 11.55 7.91 5.88
C ASN A 67 11.47 9.09 6.86
N GLU A 68 10.43 9.92 6.78
CA GLU A 68 10.17 10.99 7.75
C GLU A 68 9.88 10.43 9.14
N ALA A 69 9.05 9.39 9.24
CA ALA A 69 8.79 8.71 10.52
C ALA A 69 10.08 8.13 11.14
N LEU A 70 10.93 7.51 10.31
CA LEU A 70 12.23 6.99 10.76
C LEU A 70 13.17 8.09 11.25
N LYS A 71 13.21 9.24 10.57
CA LYS A 71 14.04 10.39 10.97
C LYS A 71 13.64 11.01 12.30
N LYS A 72 12.36 10.92 12.68
CA LYS A 72 11.89 11.37 14.00
C LYS A 72 12.48 10.52 15.14
N ILE A 73 12.81 9.26 14.87
CA ILE A 73 13.44 8.35 15.83
C ILE A 73 14.95 8.60 15.87
N ASP A 74 15.59 8.59 14.69
CA ASP A 74 17.03 8.80 14.55
C ASP A 74 17.35 9.54 13.24
N PRO A 75 18.08 10.67 13.29
CA PRO A 75 18.47 11.44 12.11
C PRO A 75 19.25 10.68 11.04
N GLU A 76 19.88 9.54 11.37
CA GLU A 76 20.62 8.68 10.46
C GLU A 76 19.73 7.65 9.74
N LEU A 77 18.47 7.45 10.16
CA LEU A 77 17.53 6.56 9.49
C LEU A 77 16.77 7.29 8.36
N GLY A 78 16.23 6.54 7.39
CA GLY A 78 15.41 7.10 6.30
C GLY A 78 16.15 8.00 5.29
N GLN A 79 17.44 7.76 5.06
CA GLN A 79 18.29 8.64 4.24
C GLN A 79 18.05 8.54 2.73
N THR A 80 17.69 7.35 2.26
CA THR A 80 17.70 7.06 0.83
C THR A 80 16.29 7.00 0.25
N LEU A 81 16.07 7.75 -0.82
CA LEU A 81 14.90 7.64 -1.69
C LEU A 81 15.36 7.65 -3.15
N PHE A 82 15.57 6.47 -3.73
CA PHE A 82 16.06 6.34 -5.11
C PHE A 82 14.99 6.68 -6.17
N VAL A 83 13.73 6.47 -5.82
CA VAL A 83 12.58 6.78 -6.67
C VAL A 83 11.63 7.68 -5.87
N PRO A 84 11.46 8.97 -6.24
CA PRO A 84 10.67 9.92 -5.46
C PRO A 84 9.22 9.49 -5.27
N ASN A 85 8.60 8.92 -6.31
CA ASN A 85 7.20 8.49 -6.28
C ASN A 85 7.03 7.05 -5.81
N SER A 86 7.97 6.51 -5.03
CA SER A 86 7.85 5.14 -4.53
C SER A 86 6.84 5.06 -3.38
N SER A 87 5.94 4.09 -3.50
CA SER A 87 4.91 3.79 -2.50
C SER A 87 4.83 2.29 -2.25
N ILE A 88 4.25 1.95 -1.11
CA ILE A 88 3.86 0.60 -0.74
C ILE A 88 2.34 0.59 -0.72
N ILE A 89 1.74 -0.42 -1.36
CA ILE A 89 0.30 -0.62 -1.44
C ILE A 89 0.05 -1.97 -0.75
N PRO A 90 -0.32 -1.98 0.54
CA PRO A 90 -0.70 -3.21 1.21
C PRO A 90 -2.03 -3.70 0.65
N ASP A 91 -2.14 -5.00 0.42
CA ASP A 91 -3.33 -5.69 -0.12
C ASP A 91 -4.59 -5.36 0.69
N GLY A 92 -4.47 -5.31 2.03
CA GLY A 92 -5.54 -4.94 2.96
C GLY A 92 -5.67 -3.45 3.26
N GLY A 93 -4.87 -2.59 2.64
CA GLY A 93 -4.74 -1.19 3.04
C GLY A 93 -4.24 -0.99 4.47
N ILE A 94 -4.47 0.22 4.98
CA ILE A 94 -3.99 0.69 6.29
C ILE A 94 -5.15 1.42 6.96
N VAL A 95 -5.40 1.09 8.22
CA VAL A 95 -6.39 1.77 9.07
C VAL A 95 -5.62 2.59 10.10
N GLU A 96 -5.89 3.89 10.13
CA GLU A 96 -5.29 4.84 11.06
C GLU A 96 -6.37 5.42 11.97
N VAL A 97 -5.99 5.75 13.21
CA VAL A 97 -6.85 6.48 14.14
C VAL A 97 -6.14 7.76 14.57
N LYS A 98 -6.90 8.84 14.67
CA LYS A 98 -6.36 10.12 15.14
C LYS A 98 -6.24 10.12 16.66
N ASP A 99 -5.04 10.37 17.15
CA ASP A 99 -4.75 10.55 18.56
C ASP A 99 -5.20 11.93 19.08
N ASP A 100 -5.14 12.11 20.41
CA ASP A 100 -5.50 13.37 21.07
C ASP A 100 -4.60 14.55 20.67
N ASN A 101 -3.43 14.28 20.10
CA ASN A 101 -2.51 15.31 19.59
C ASN A 101 -2.81 15.70 18.14
N GLY A 102 -3.83 15.08 17.53
CA GLY A 102 -4.22 15.29 16.14
C GLY A 102 -3.32 14.59 15.12
N ASN A 103 -2.43 13.71 15.56
CA ASN A 103 -1.62 12.85 14.71
C ASN A 103 -2.41 11.58 14.39
N GLY A 104 -2.43 11.17 13.11
CA GLY A 104 -2.86 9.83 12.76
C GLY A 104 -1.69 8.87 12.94
N GLU A 105 -1.90 7.78 13.70
CA GLU A 105 -1.02 6.61 13.75
C GLU A 105 -1.67 5.40 13.08
#